data_AF-A0A0K1SAD1-F1
#
_entry.id   AF-A0A0K1SAD1-F1
#
_cell.length_a   1.000
_cell.length_b   1.000
_cell.length_c   1.000
_cell.angle_alpha   90.00
_cell.angle_beta   90.00
_cell.angle_gamma   90.00
#
_symmetry.space_group_name_H-M   'P 1'
#
loop_
_entity.id
_entity.type
_entity.pdbx_description
1 polymer ?
#
loop_
_entity_poly.entity_id
_entity_poly.type
_entity_poly.pdbx_seq_one_letter_code
_entity_poly.pdbx_strand_id
1 'polypeptide(L)' 'MNNLGGNPALQTLKSYDLGHELLLIGRYYLSQNFLLQGVGSVAFPGSAIRLAADNNTSPWVTLQVSLFMFF' A
#
# COMPACT_ATOMS: atom_id res chain seq x y z
N MET A 1 9.65 -10.48 15.56
CA MET A 1 9.97 -11.10 14.25
C MET A 1 11.19 -10.39 13.68
N ASN A 2 12.16 -11.13 13.12
CA ASN A 2 13.35 -10.53 12.50
C ASN A 2 13.17 -10.51 10.98
N ASN A 3 12.79 -9.37 10.42
CA ASN A 3 12.64 -9.20 8.97
C ASN A 3 13.97 -8.73 8.37
N LEU A 4 14.87 -9.69 8.13
CA LEU A 4 16.17 -9.46 7.48
C LEU A 4 15.93 -9.18 5.99
N GLY A 5 15.94 -7.91 5.61
CA GLY A 5 15.77 -7.44 4.22
C GLY A 5 14.62 -6.44 4.00
N GLY A 6 13.78 -6.20 5.02
CA GLY A 6 12.74 -5.17 4.99
C GLY A 6 13.24 -3.78 5.41
N ASN A 7 12.42 -2.75 5.19
CA ASN A 7 12.68 -1.36 5.60
C ASN A 7 13.19 -1.31 7.07
N PRO A 8 14.36 -0.71 7.37
CA PRO A 8 14.97 -0.72 8.71
C PRO A 8 14.05 -0.23 9.83
N ALA A 9 13.12 0.68 9.53
CA ALA A 9 12.14 1.18 10.50
C ALA A 9 11.11 0.11 10.95
N LEU A 10 10.98 -0.99 10.21
CA LEU A 10 10.06 -2.10 10.49
C LEU A 10 10.78 -3.34 11.07
N GLN A 11 12.09 -3.27 11.35
CA GLN A 11 12.82 -4.40 11.94
C GLN A 11 12.54 -4.62 13.43
N THR A 12 12.10 -3.59 14.14
CA THR A 12 11.85 -3.60 15.60
C THR A 12 10.37 -3.41 15.95
N LEU A 13 9.49 -4.14 15.26
CA LEU A 13 8.06 -4.10 15.59
C LEU A 13 7.80 -4.90 16.89
N LYS A 14 7.45 -4.19 17.96
CA LYS A 14 7.09 -4.75 19.27
C LYS A 14 5.71 -5.44 19.29
N SER A 15 4.93 -5.34 18.21
CA SER A 15 3.59 -5.91 18.06
C SER A 15 3.40 -6.47 16.63
N TYR A 16 2.53 -7.47 16.48
CA TYR A 16 2.22 -8.14 15.20
C TYR A 16 1.15 -7.41 14.37
N ASP A 17 0.47 -6.41 14.95
CA ASP A 17 -0.56 -5.63 14.28
C ASP A 17 0.06 -4.47 13.48
N LEU A 18 0.31 -4.74 12.19
CA LEU A 18 0.82 -3.76 11.22
C LEU A 18 -0.27 -2.81 10.74
N GLY A 19 -1.53 -3.24 10.75
CA GLY A 19 -2.66 -2.49 10.25
C GLY A 19 -3.44 -3.22 9.15
N HIS A 20 -4.38 -2.49 8.57
CA HIS A 20 -5.29 -2.99 7.53
C HIS A 20 -5.22 -2.09 6.29
N GLU A 21 -5.32 -2.67 5.11
CA GLU A 21 -5.38 -1.92 3.85
C GLU A 21 -6.57 -2.38 3.01
N LEU A 22 -7.32 -1.42 2.49
CA LEU A 22 -8.33 -1.64 1.46
C LEU A 22 -7.73 -1.24 0.12
N LEU A 23 -7.63 -2.18 -0.81
CA LEU A 23 -7.12 -1.97 -2.16
C LEU A 23 -8.24 -2.15 -3.18
N LEU A 24 -8.38 -1.17 -4.08
CA LEU A 24 -9.28 -1.22 -5.22
C LEU A 24 -8.48 -1.08 -6.52
N ILE A 25 -8.66 -2.04 -7.42
CA ILE A 25 -8.02 -2.05 -8.73
C ILE A 25 -9.12 -2.05 -9.78
N GLY A 26 -9.12 -1.04 -10.65
CA GLY A 26 -9.97 -0.96 -11.83
C GLY A 26 -9.16 -1.15 -13.10
N ARG A 27 -9.68 -1.94 -14.04
CA ARG A 27 -9.07 -2.18 -15.36
C ARG A 27 -10.10 -1.98 -16.44
N TYR A 28 -9.75 -1.18 -17.45
CA TYR A 28 -10.63 -0.87 -18.57
C TYR A 28 -9.87 -0.92 -19.89
N TYR A 29 -10.29 -1.80 -20.79
CA TYR A 29 -9.74 -1.90 -22.14
C TYR A 29 -10.33 -0.78 -23.00
N LEU A 30 -9.48 0.18 -23.39
CA LEU A 30 -9.85 1.26 -24.29
C LEU A 30 -9.92 0.77 -25.74
N SER A 31 -9.02 -0.16 -26.10
CA SER A 31 -9.02 -0.88 -27.38
C SER A 31 -8.24 -2.18 -27.25
N GLN A 32 -8.08 -2.94 -28.34
CA GLN A 32 -7.26 -4.17 -28.36
C GLN A 32 -5.81 -3.92 -27.97
N ASN A 33 -5.31 -2.69 -28.15
CA ASN A 33 -3.93 -2.31 -27.89
C ASN A 33 -3.75 -1.47 -26.64
N PHE A 34 -4.83 -1.05 -25.95
CA PHE A 34 -4.73 -0.12 -24.82
C PHE A 34 -5.54 -0.58 -23.60
N LEU A 35 -4.89 -0.62 -22.45
CA LEU A 35 -5.50 -0.90 -21.14
C LEU A 35 -5.23 0.25 -20.18
N LEU A 36 -6.30 0.82 -19.63
CA LEU A 36 -6.24 1.76 -18.52
C LEU A 36 -6.39 1.01 -17.20
N GLN A 37 -5.48 1.23 -16.26
CA GLN A 37 -5.57 0.70 -14.90
C GLN A 37 -5.59 1.84 -13.88
N GLY A 38 -6.58 1.83 -13.00
CA GLY A 38 -6.60 2.63 -11.78
C GLY A 38 -6.31 1.75 -10.57
N VAL A 39 -5.50 2.25 -9.64
CA VAL A 39 -5.25 1.62 -8.35
C VAL A 39 -5.49 2.66 -7.27
N GLY A 40 -6.39 2.38 -6.34
CA GLY A 40 -6.65 3.20 -5.17
C GLY A 40 -6.51 2.36 -3.92
N SER A 41 -5.86 2.86 -2.88
CA SER A 41 -5.83 2.17 -1.59
C SER A 41 -5.97 3.11 -0.42
N VAL A 42 -6.51 2.59 0.69
CA VAL A 42 -6.55 3.27 1.99
C VAL A 42 -5.94 2.34 3.02
N ALA A 43 -4.87 2.79 3.65
CA ALA A 43 -4.16 2.03 4.66
C ALA A 43 -4.38 2.65 6.04
N PHE A 44 -4.75 1.80 7.00
CA PHE A 44 -4.99 2.13 8.40
C PHE A 44 -3.82 1.57 9.22
N PRO A 45 -2.98 2.42 9.84
CA PRO A 45 -1.85 1.95 10.61
C PRO A 45 -2.30 1.22 11.87
N GLY A 46 -1.79 -0.01 12.03
CA GLY A 46 -1.96 -0.81 13.23
C GLY A 46 -1.07 -0.33 14.37
N SER A 47 -1.23 -0.97 15.52
CA SER A 47 -0.57 -0.59 16.77
C SER A 47 0.96 -0.55 16.65
N ALA A 48 1.54 -1.44 15.84
CA ALA A 48 2.99 -1.54 15.67
C ALA A 48 3.57 -0.37 14.85
N ILE A 49 2.87 0.08 13.80
CA ILE A 49 3.27 1.25 13.01
C ILE A 49 3.10 2.53 13.82
N ARG A 50 2.00 2.65 14.56
CA ARG A 50 1.76 3.80 15.45
C ARG A 50 2.87 3.93 16.49
N LEU A 51 3.25 2.83 17.15
CA LEU A 51 4.35 2.82 18.13
C LEU A 51 5.71 3.20 17.53
N ALA A 52 5.97 2.82 16.27
CA ALA A 52 7.22 3.16 15.58
C ALA A 52 7.30 4.63 15.13
N ALA A 53 6.15 5.31 15.04
CA ALA A 53 6.03 6.68 14.57
C ALA A 53 5.42 7.62 15.65
N ASP A 54 5.76 7.37 16.92
CA ASP A 54 5.37 8.19 18.09
C ASP A 54 3.86 8.44 18.21
N ASN A 55 3.05 7.45 17.84
CA ASN A 55 1.59 7.48 17.74
C ASN A 55 1.01 8.53 16.77
N ASN A 56 1.86 9.22 16.00
CA ASN A 56 1.47 10.29 15.11
C ASN A 56 1.30 9.82 13.66
N THR A 57 0.65 8.66 13.47
CA THR A 57 0.37 8.12 12.13
C THR A 57 -1.12 8.09 11.86
N SER A 58 -1.53 8.87 10.88
CA SER A 58 -2.90 8.87 10.35
C SER A 58 -3.02 7.89 9.19
N PRO A 59 -4.24 7.41 8.86
CA PRO A 59 -4.46 6.66 7.63
C PRO A 59 -3.94 7.43 6.40
N TRP A 60 -3.38 6.71 5.43
CA TRP A 60 -2.94 7.31 4.17
C TRP A 60 -3.66 6.69 2.99
N VAL A 61 -3.72 7.45 1.90
CA VAL A 61 -4.41 7.08 0.67
C VAL A 61 -3.39 7.03 -0.47
N THR A 62 -3.47 5.99 -1.27
CA THR A 62 -2.71 5.86 -2.52
C THR A 62 -3.68 5.99 -3.68
N LEU A 63 -3.30 6.77 -4.70
CA LEU A 63 -4.02 6.83 -5.97
C LEU A 63 -3.00 6.78 -7.11
N GLN A 64 -3.19 5.83 -8.01
CA GLN A 64 -2.36 5.61 -9.18
C GLN A 64 -3.24 5.38 -10.40
N VAL A 65 -2.82 5.95 -11.53
CA VAL A 65 -3.40 5.68 -12.85
C VAL A 65 -2.26 5.28 -13.77
N SER A 66 -2.49 4.26 -14.60
CA SER A 66 -1.49 3.73 -15.54
C SER A 66 -2.15 3.38 -16.86
N LEU A 67 -1.50 3.69 -17.97
CA LEU A 67 -1.93 3.33 -19.33
C LEU A 67 -0.91 2.38 -19.93
N PHE A 68 -1.37 1.20 -20.35
CA PHE A 68 -0.56 0.17 -21.00
C PHE A 68 -0.88 0.14 -22.49
N MET A 69 0.16 -0.03 -23.31
CA MET A 69 0.08 -0.18 -24.77
C MET A 69 0.66 -1.53 -25.17
N PHE A 70 -0.05 -2.27 -26.02
CA PHE A 70 0.35 -3.59 -26.53
C PHE A 70 0.52 -3.53 -28.06
N PHE A 71 1.59 -4.16 -28.57
CA PHE A 71 1.96 -4.22 -29.98
C PHE A 71 1.71 -5.61 -30.57
#